data_AF-A0A897MTH5-F1
#
_entry.id   AF-A0A897MTH5-F1
#
_cell.length_a   1.000
_cell.length_b   1.000
_cell.length_c   1.000
_cell.angle_alpha   90.00
_cell.angle_beta   90.00
_cell.angle_gamma   90.00
#
_symmetry.space_group_name_H-M   'P 1'
#
loop_
_entity.id
_entity.type
_entity.pdbx_description
1 polymer ?
#
loop_
_entity_poly.entity_id
_entity_poly.type
_entity_poly.pdbx_seq_one_letter_code
_entity_poly.pdbx_strand_id
1 'polypeptide(L)'
;MSPAVDRSPTKPGAAISLAAGILAVAVLGVAMPPSAGLTIPGVAVIGAGLHYGRERFVTGGGVLLFAGVLVAGVGDAGVGPTLIGGALSVLAWDAAVNAVELGEQVGYEAETRSAELSHAAGTTAVGFGTAVAAYALYVPFEGGRPIVSVVLLTVAAVLLASALRVSSPTSTNTQ
;
A
#
# COMPACT_ATOMS: atom_id res chain seq x y z
N MET A 1 -38.52 -30.03 -1.33
CA MET A 1 -37.06 -30.22 -1.15
C MET A 1 -36.41 -29.05 -1.86
N SER A 2 -36.13 -27.96 -1.15
CA SER A 2 -35.55 -26.77 -1.78
C SER A 2 -34.11 -27.09 -2.16
N PRO A 3 -33.67 -26.78 -3.39
CA PRO A 3 -32.28 -27.00 -3.80
C PRO A 3 -31.38 -26.30 -2.80
N ALA A 4 -30.36 -27.01 -2.29
CA ALA A 4 -29.37 -26.45 -1.39
C ALA A 4 -28.66 -25.32 -2.16
N VAL A 5 -28.94 -24.08 -1.77
CA VAL A 5 -28.27 -22.90 -2.31
C VAL A 5 -26.79 -23.06 -2.00
N ASP A 6 -25.97 -23.22 -3.04
CA ASP A 6 -24.51 -23.20 -2.94
C ASP A 6 -24.08 -21.76 -2.63
N ARG A 7 -23.54 -21.57 -1.41
CA ARG A 7 -23.10 -20.28 -0.85
C ARG A 7 -21.59 -20.07 -0.99
N SER A 8 -20.96 -20.75 -1.94
CA SER A 8 -19.53 -20.56 -2.20
C SER A 8 -19.25 -19.19 -2.83
N PRO A 9 -18.13 -18.52 -2.46
CA PRO A 9 -17.80 -17.20 -3.02
C PRO A 9 -17.56 -17.24 -4.53
N THR A 10 -17.73 -16.08 -5.18
CA THR A 10 -17.64 -16.00 -6.64
C THR A 10 -16.21 -16.23 -7.13
N LYS A 11 -16.06 -17.14 -8.11
CA LYS A 11 -14.77 -17.48 -8.74
C LYS A 11 -14.00 -16.27 -9.31
N PRO A 12 -14.62 -15.32 -10.03
CA PRO A 12 -13.89 -14.17 -10.58
C PRO A 12 -13.39 -13.20 -9.50
N GLY A 13 -14.21 -12.89 -8.48
CA GLY A 13 -13.80 -12.02 -7.37
C GLY A 13 -12.67 -12.63 -6.55
N ALA A 14 -12.75 -13.94 -6.27
CA ALA A 14 -11.68 -14.69 -5.61
C ALA A 14 -10.36 -14.66 -6.42
N ALA A 15 -10.43 -14.83 -7.74
CA ALA A 15 -9.25 -14.79 -8.60
C ALA A 15 -8.60 -13.40 -8.62
N ILE A 16 -9.38 -12.34 -8.77
CA ILE A 16 -8.90 -10.94 -8.73
C ILE A 16 -8.26 -10.65 -7.37
N SER A 17 -8.93 -11.04 -6.29
CA SER A 17 -8.43 -10.84 -4.92
C SER A 17 -7.05 -11.48 -4.72
N LEU A 18 -6.92 -12.77 -5.04
CA LEU A 18 -5.67 -13.51 -4.86
C LEU A 18 -4.57 -12.98 -5.77
N ALA A 19 -4.88 -12.63 -7.02
CA ALA A 19 -3.92 -12.04 -7.93
C ALA A 19 -3.40 -10.69 -7.41
N ALA A 20 -4.29 -9.80 -6.95
CA ALA A 20 -3.91 -8.51 -6.37
C ALA A 20 -3.07 -8.70 -5.09
N GLY A 21 -3.45 -9.63 -4.22
CA GLY A 21 -2.70 -9.95 -3.00
C GLY A 21 -1.29 -10.48 -3.30
N ILE A 22 -1.15 -11.40 -4.27
CA ILE A 22 0.16 -11.94 -4.68
C ILE A 22 1.03 -10.84 -5.30
N LEU A 23 0.45 -9.95 -6.12
CA LEU A 23 1.17 -8.80 -6.67
C LEU A 23 1.62 -7.84 -5.56
N ALA A 24 0.79 -7.59 -4.54
CA ALA A 24 1.16 -6.78 -3.38
C ALA A 24 2.36 -7.39 -2.65
N VAL A 25 2.36 -8.71 -2.41
CA VAL A 25 3.49 -9.45 -1.84
C VAL A 25 4.75 -9.27 -2.68
N ALA A 26 4.65 -9.42 -4.01
CA ALA A 26 5.80 -9.31 -4.90
C ALA A 26 6.40 -7.90 -4.89
N VAL A 27 5.57 -6.86 -5.07
CA VAL A 27 6.01 -5.46 -5.09
C VAL A 27 6.65 -5.07 -3.76
N LEU A 28 5.96 -5.33 -2.65
CA LEU A 28 6.43 -4.93 -1.32
C LEU A 28 7.59 -5.78 -0.83
N GLY A 29 7.60 -7.08 -1.14
CA GLY A 29 8.67 -7.99 -0.74
C GLY A 29 9.98 -7.74 -1.48
N VAL A 30 9.92 -7.32 -2.75
CA VAL A 30 11.12 -6.88 -3.49
C VAL A 30 11.63 -5.54 -2.95
N ALA A 31 10.72 -4.59 -2.68
CA ALA A 31 11.10 -3.26 -2.21
C ALA A 31 11.58 -3.23 -0.75
N MET A 32 10.94 -4.01 0.13
CA MET A 32 11.28 -4.11 1.55
C MET A 32 10.97 -5.53 2.07
N PRO A 33 11.92 -6.48 2.00
CA PRO A 33 11.70 -7.90 2.31
C PRO A 33 11.03 -8.20 3.65
N PRO A 34 11.28 -7.46 4.76
CA PRO A 34 10.58 -7.68 6.02
C PRO A 34 9.05 -7.56 5.94
N SER A 35 8.53 -6.82 4.95
CA SER A 35 7.08 -6.68 4.73
C SER A 35 6.42 -8.03 4.35
N ALA A 36 7.18 -8.95 3.75
CA ALA A 36 6.72 -10.29 3.38
C ALA A 36 6.24 -11.11 4.58
N GLY A 37 6.77 -10.82 5.78
CA GLY A 37 6.36 -11.48 7.03
C GLY A 37 4.89 -11.24 7.40
N LEU A 38 4.26 -10.19 6.86
CA LEU A 38 2.84 -9.88 7.08
C LEU A 38 2.02 -10.09 5.80
N THR A 39 2.55 -9.73 4.63
CA THR A 39 1.80 -9.83 3.38
C THR A 39 1.51 -11.27 2.97
N ILE A 40 2.47 -12.19 3.11
CA ILE A 40 2.28 -13.61 2.77
C ILE A 40 1.19 -14.26 3.65
N PRO A 41 1.24 -14.15 5.00
CA PRO A 41 0.13 -14.59 5.84
C PRO A 41 -1.19 -13.92 5.49
N GLY A 42 -1.18 -12.63 5.14
CA GLY A 42 -2.39 -11.91 4.73
C GLY A 42 -3.09 -12.56 3.53
N VAL A 43 -2.34 -12.88 2.46
CA VAL A 43 -2.88 -13.60 1.29
C VAL A 43 -3.42 -14.98 1.68
N ALA A 44 -2.68 -15.73 2.51
CA ALA A 44 -3.11 -17.05 2.96
C ALA A 44 -4.42 -16.99 3.77
N VAL A 45 -4.56 -16.00 4.64
CA VAL A 45 -5.76 -15.79 5.46
C VAL A 45 -6.95 -15.32 4.62
N ILE A 46 -6.74 -14.47 3.60
CA ILE A 46 -7.78 -14.15 2.60
C ILE A 46 -8.22 -15.42 1.86
N GLY A 47 -7.27 -16.23 1.39
CA GLY A 47 -7.56 -17.49 0.70
C GLY A 47 -8.38 -18.45 1.57
N ALA A 48 -8.05 -18.56 2.86
CA ALA A 48 -8.86 -19.31 3.82
C ALA A 48 -10.27 -18.71 4.00
N GLY A 49 -10.37 -17.38 4.10
CA GLY A 49 -11.66 -16.69 4.20
C GLY A 49 -12.56 -16.91 2.99
N LEU A 50 -12.00 -16.85 1.79
CA LEU A 50 -12.68 -17.21 0.55
C LEU A 50 -13.06 -18.71 0.55
N HIS A 51 -12.14 -19.61 0.89
CA HIS A 51 -12.45 -21.03 0.90
C HIS A 51 -13.59 -21.41 1.86
N TYR A 52 -13.65 -20.75 3.02
CA TYR A 52 -14.69 -21.01 4.03
C TYR A 52 -15.92 -20.09 3.92
N GLY A 53 -15.95 -19.13 2.98
CA GLY A 53 -17.02 -18.14 2.87
C GLY A 53 -17.18 -17.30 4.15
N ARG A 54 -16.07 -16.83 4.74
CA ARG A 54 -16.06 -16.14 6.03
C ARG A 54 -15.38 -14.79 5.94
N GLU A 55 -16.19 -13.73 5.91
CA GLU A 55 -15.75 -12.34 5.83
C GLU A 55 -14.73 -11.97 6.93
N ARG A 56 -14.92 -12.46 8.17
CA ARG A 56 -13.98 -12.22 9.28
C ARG A 56 -12.52 -12.59 8.96
N PHE A 57 -12.33 -13.67 8.21
CA PHE A 57 -10.99 -14.10 7.80
C PHE A 57 -10.49 -13.21 6.66
N VAL A 58 -11.33 -12.88 5.69
CA VAL A 58 -10.99 -11.93 4.61
C VAL A 58 -10.52 -10.59 5.19
N THR A 59 -11.24 -10.03 6.15
CA THR A 59 -10.88 -8.76 6.80
C THR A 59 -9.59 -8.89 7.60
N GLY A 60 -9.40 -9.98 8.36
CA GLY A 60 -8.14 -10.24 9.05
C GLY A 60 -6.94 -10.34 8.10
N GLY A 61 -7.11 -11.00 6.96
CA GLY A 61 -6.08 -11.12 5.93
C GLY A 61 -5.80 -9.81 5.21
N GLY A 62 -6.83 -8.99 4.95
CA GLY A 62 -6.69 -7.63 4.42
C GLY A 62 -5.93 -6.72 5.37
N VAL A 63 -6.20 -6.80 6.68
CA VAL A 63 -5.45 -6.06 7.72
C VAL A 63 -3.98 -6.48 7.73
N LEU A 64 -3.68 -7.78 7.63
CA LEU A 64 -2.31 -8.29 7.55
C LEU A 64 -1.57 -7.78 6.30
N LEU A 65 -2.23 -7.83 5.12
CA LEU A 65 -1.68 -7.29 3.88
C LEU A 65 -1.35 -5.79 4.04
N PHE A 66 -2.30 -5.01 4.57
CA PHE A 66 -2.11 -3.58 4.75
C PHE A 66 -1.06 -3.26 5.82
N ALA A 67 -0.97 -4.04 6.89
CA ALA A 67 0.10 -3.92 7.88
C ALA A 67 1.49 -4.15 7.25
N GLY A 68 1.60 -5.05 6.28
CA GLY A 68 2.81 -5.20 5.46
C GLY A 68 3.16 -3.94 4.64
N VAL A 69 2.16 -3.24 4.10
CA VAL A 69 2.34 -1.94 3.43
C VAL A 69 2.92 -0.92 4.39
N LEU A 70 2.42 -0.86 5.64
CA LEU A 70 2.94 0.04 6.67
C LEU A 70 4.39 -0.28 7.03
N VAL A 71 4.73 -1.56 7.18
CA VAL A 71 6.12 -1.99 7.40
C VAL A 71 7.02 -1.56 6.24
N ALA A 72 6.56 -1.70 5.00
CA ALA A 72 7.31 -1.25 3.83
C ALA A 72 7.49 0.28 3.81
N GLY A 73 6.43 1.04 4.13
CA GLY A 73 6.47 2.50 4.18
C GLY A 73 7.41 3.04 5.27
N VAL A 74 7.41 2.44 6.46
CA VAL A 74 8.35 2.78 7.54
C VAL A 74 9.78 2.31 7.20
N GLY A 75 9.90 1.22 6.45
CA GLY A 75 11.15 0.62 6.01
C GLY A 75 11.80 1.26 4.78
N ASP A 76 11.32 2.43 4.34
CA ASP A 76 11.88 3.20 3.23
C ASP A 76 11.85 2.47 1.87
N ALA A 77 10.79 1.66 1.63
CA ALA A 77 10.55 0.92 0.37
C ALA A 77 10.41 1.82 -0.88
N GLY A 78 10.46 3.13 -0.72
CA GLY A 78 10.13 4.12 -1.75
C GLY A 78 8.61 4.33 -1.88
N VAL A 79 8.22 5.57 -2.16
CA VAL A 79 6.79 5.94 -2.20
C VAL A 79 6.03 5.19 -3.30
N GLY A 80 6.63 4.99 -4.47
CA GLY A 80 6.02 4.24 -5.57
C GLY A 80 5.61 2.82 -5.16
N PRO A 81 6.54 1.94 -4.73
CA PRO A 81 6.22 0.59 -4.26
C PRO A 81 5.22 0.55 -3.11
N THR A 82 5.33 1.47 -2.13
CA THR A 82 4.38 1.54 -1.01
C THR A 82 2.96 1.87 -1.48
N LEU A 83 2.79 2.83 -2.40
CA LEU A 83 1.48 3.19 -2.94
C LEU A 83 0.88 2.07 -3.79
N ILE A 84 1.68 1.45 -4.67
CA ILE A 84 1.25 0.32 -5.51
C ILE A 84 0.83 -0.85 -4.62
N GLY A 85 1.64 -1.22 -3.62
CA GLY A 85 1.32 -2.28 -2.69
C GLY A 85 0.08 -1.97 -1.84
N GLY A 86 -0.10 -0.72 -1.42
CA GLY A 86 -1.30 -0.25 -0.73
C GLY A 86 -2.56 -0.39 -1.57
N ALA A 87 -2.53 0.07 -2.81
CA ALA A 87 -3.65 -0.05 -3.75
C ALA A 87 -4.01 -1.52 -4.03
N LEU A 88 -3.00 -2.36 -4.28
CA LEU A 88 -3.19 -3.80 -4.48
C LEU A 88 -3.74 -4.50 -3.23
N SER A 89 -3.30 -4.11 -2.03
CA SER A 89 -3.84 -4.62 -0.76
C SER A 89 -5.32 -4.31 -0.59
N VAL A 90 -5.74 -3.06 -0.86
CA VAL A 90 -7.14 -2.65 -0.76
C VAL A 90 -7.98 -3.37 -1.81
N LEU A 91 -7.49 -3.44 -3.05
CA LEU A 91 -8.16 -4.18 -4.13
C LEU A 91 -8.33 -5.66 -3.78
N ALA A 92 -7.31 -6.30 -3.20
CA ALA A 92 -7.37 -7.69 -2.78
C ALA A 92 -8.47 -7.92 -1.73
N TRP A 93 -8.56 -7.04 -0.73
CA TRP A 93 -9.57 -7.11 0.32
C TRP A 93 -10.98 -6.84 -0.21
N ASP A 94 -11.17 -5.75 -0.97
CA ASP A 94 -12.46 -5.35 -1.55
C ASP A 94 -13.04 -6.46 -2.44
N ALA A 95 -12.23 -7.00 -3.35
CA ALA A 95 -12.63 -8.09 -4.23
C ALA A 95 -13.01 -9.36 -3.46
N ALA A 96 -12.35 -9.65 -2.33
CA ALA A 96 -12.69 -10.81 -1.51
C ALA A 96 -13.96 -10.62 -0.69
N VAL A 97 -14.17 -9.43 -0.10
CA VAL A 97 -15.41 -9.10 0.63
C VAL A 97 -16.60 -9.21 -0.32
N ASN A 98 -16.50 -8.55 -1.48
CA ASN A 98 -17.54 -8.59 -2.50
C ASN A 98 -17.80 -10.04 -2.98
N ALA A 99 -16.75 -10.85 -3.20
CA ALA A 99 -16.92 -12.25 -3.60
C ALA A 99 -17.68 -13.10 -2.56
N VAL A 100 -17.46 -12.86 -1.26
CA VAL A 100 -18.16 -13.54 -0.17
C VAL A 100 -19.61 -13.07 -0.08
N GLU A 101 -19.86 -11.76 -0.07
CA GLU A 101 -21.20 -11.18 0.02
C GLU A 101 -22.10 -11.58 -1.16
N LEU A 102 -21.56 -11.57 -2.38
CA LEU A 102 -22.30 -11.98 -3.58
C LEU A 102 -22.59 -13.49 -3.59
N GLY A 103 -21.66 -14.30 -3.09
CA GLY A 103 -21.88 -15.74 -2.91
C GLY A 103 -23.03 -16.05 -1.94
N GLU A 104 -23.23 -15.22 -0.91
CA GLU A 104 -24.32 -15.35 0.04
C GLU A 104 -25.67 -14.87 -0.51
N GLN A 105 -25.68 -13.79 -1.30
CA GLN A 105 -26.92 -13.11 -1.72
C GLN A 105 -27.53 -13.65 -3.02
N VAL A 106 -26.71 -14.09 -3.98
CA VAL A 106 -27.20 -14.38 -5.34
C VAL A 106 -27.12 -15.87 -5.69
N GLY A 107 -26.33 -16.65 -4.93
CA GLY A 107 -26.09 -18.07 -5.20
C GLY A 107 -25.26 -18.29 -6.46
N TYR A 108 -24.50 -19.39 -6.46
CA TYR A 108 -23.47 -19.76 -7.45
C TYR A 108 -23.83 -19.63 -8.97
N GLU A 109 -25.12 -19.58 -9.34
CA GLU A 109 -25.58 -19.62 -10.75
C GLU A 109 -26.21 -18.33 -11.28
N ALA A 110 -26.32 -17.26 -10.50
CA ALA A 110 -26.90 -16.03 -11.02
C ALA A 110 -25.93 -15.31 -11.96
N GLU A 111 -26.41 -14.98 -13.16
CA GLU A 111 -25.70 -14.30 -14.23
C GLU A 111 -25.49 -12.80 -13.90
N THR A 112 -24.89 -12.48 -12.75
CA THR A 112 -24.59 -11.09 -12.31
C THR A 112 -23.21 -10.60 -12.73
N ARG A 113 -22.49 -11.41 -13.53
CA ARG A 113 -21.10 -11.20 -13.94
C ARG A 113 -20.81 -9.77 -14.42
N SER A 114 -21.72 -9.17 -15.18
CA SER A 114 -21.58 -7.82 -15.72
C SER A 114 -21.72 -6.73 -14.65
N ALA A 115 -22.63 -6.90 -13.69
CA ALA A 115 -22.84 -5.96 -12.60
C ALA A 115 -21.67 -6.00 -11.59
N GLU A 116 -21.21 -7.20 -11.25
CA GLU A 116 -20.06 -7.41 -10.36
C GLU A 116 -18.76 -6.85 -10.96
N LEU A 117 -18.53 -7.10 -12.25
CA LEU A 117 -17.40 -6.53 -12.99
C LEU A 117 -17.48 -4.99 -13.03
N SER A 118 -18.67 -4.41 -13.21
CA SER A 118 -18.83 -2.96 -13.24
C SER A 118 -18.58 -2.31 -11.88
N HIS A 119 -18.99 -2.97 -10.78
CA HIS A 119 -18.76 -2.47 -9.43
C HIS A 119 -17.29 -2.60 -9.05
N ALA A 120 -16.67 -3.77 -9.28
CA ALA A 120 -15.26 -3.99 -9.04
C ALA A 120 -14.36 -3.09 -9.91
N ALA A 121 -14.74 -2.86 -11.16
CA ALA A 121 -14.06 -1.89 -12.02
C ALA A 121 -14.21 -0.46 -11.48
N GLY A 122 -15.37 -0.11 -10.93
CA GLY A 122 -15.63 1.17 -10.28
C GLY A 122 -14.75 1.38 -9.03
N THR A 123 -14.73 0.42 -8.09
CA THR A 123 -13.90 0.51 -6.88
C THR A 123 -12.42 0.50 -7.21
N THR A 124 -12.00 -0.32 -8.18
CA THR A 124 -10.62 -0.33 -8.68
C THR A 124 -10.25 1.02 -9.31
N ALA A 125 -11.09 1.57 -10.19
CA ALA A 125 -10.83 2.84 -10.85
C ALA A 125 -10.76 4.01 -9.86
N VAL A 126 -11.64 4.03 -8.86
CA VAL A 126 -11.62 5.05 -7.80
C VAL A 126 -10.39 4.88 -6.91
N GLY A 127 -10.07 3.66 -6.48
CA GLY A 127 -8.93 3.37 -5.62
C GLY A 127 -7.60 3.71 -6.30
N PHE A 128 -7.37 3.17 -7.50
CA PHE A 128 -6.17 3.49 -8.29
C PHE A 128 -6.16 4.95 -8.73
N GLY A 129 -7.30 5.51 -9.13
CA GLY A 129 -7.40 6.92 -9.51
C GLY A 129 -7.02 7.85 -8.36
N THR A 130 -7.47 7.54 -7.15
CA THR A 130 -7.12 8.27 -5.93
C THR A 130 -5.64 8.13 -5.60
N ALA A 131 -5.08 6.92 -5.71
CA ALA A 131 -3.65 6.68 -5.48
C ALA A 131 -2.76 7.42 -6.50
N VAL A 132 -3.13 7.39 -7.79
CA VAL A 132 -2.44 8.12 -8.85
C VAL A 132 -2.55 9.63 -8.63
N ALA A 133 -3.73 10.14 -8.25
CA ALA A 133 -3.91 11.55 -7.92
C ALA A 133 -3.06 11.97 -6.71
N ALA A 134 -3.04 11.18 -5.65
CA ALA A 134 -2.22 11.42 -4.47
C ALA A 134 -0.72 11.41 -4.82
N TYR A 135 -0.27 10.46 -5.65
CA TYR A 135 1.11 10.42 -6.14
C TYR A 135 1.44 11.63 -7.01
N ALA A 136 0.57 12.01 -7.94
CA ALA A 136 0.76 13.18 -8.80
C ALA A 136 0.83 14.49 -7.98
N LEU A 137 0.11 14.57 -6.86
CA LEU A 137 0.22 15.67 -5.90
C LEU A 137 1.51 15.61 -5.09
N TYR A 138 2.04 14.42 -4.82
CA TYR A 138 3.27 14.20 -4.06
C TYR A 138 4.54 14.43 -4.88
N VAL A 139 4.61 13.98 -6.13
CA VAL A 139 5.78 14.04 -7.03
C VAL A 139 6.43 15.44 -7.09
N PRO A 140 5.70 16.57 -7.18
CA PRO A 140 6.30 17.90 -7.18
C PRO A 140 7.06 18.26 -5.89
N PHE A 141 6.77 17.55 -4.79
CA PHE A 141 7.39 17.73 -3.48
C PHE A 141 8.35 16.58 -3.13
N GLU A 142 8.39 15.52 -3.97
CA GLU A 142 9.31 14.40 -3.84
C GLU A 142 10.74 14.90 -4.06
N GLY A 143 11.59 14.74 -3.05
CA GLY A 143 12.89 15.40 -2.97
C GLY A 143 12.81 16.81 -2.39
N GLY A 144 12.17 16.98 -1.22
CA GLY A 144 12.05 18.24 -0.49
C GLY A 144 13.33 19.07 -0.56
N ARG A 145 13.33 20.08 -1.45
CA ARG A 145 14.49 20.83 -1.97
C ARG A 145 15.77 20.70 -1.11
N PRO A 146 16.61 19.66 -1.35
CA PRO A 146 17.88 19.49 -0.65
C PRO A 146 18.81 20.66 -0.91
N ILE A 147 18.69 21.30 -2.08
CA ILE A 147 19.52 22.45 -2.45
C ILE A 147 19.33 23.61 -1.48
N VAL A 148 18.10 23.94 -1.06
CA VAL A 148 17.89 25.09 -0.16
C VAL A 148 18.45 24.79 1.22
N SER A 149 18.22 23.59 1.74
CA SER A 149 18.76 23.15 3.03
C SER A 149 20.29 23.07 3.01
N VAL A 150 20.88 22.53 1.93
CA VAL A 150 22.33 22.45 1.73
C VAL A 150 22.93 23.85 1.56
N VAL A 151 22.28 24.74 0.80
CA VAL A 151 22.71 26.14 0.66
C VAL A 151 22.65 26.87 2.00
N LEU A 152 21.56 26.74 2.76
CA LEU A 152 21.42 27.36 4.08
C LEU A 152 22.42 26.79 5.09
N LEU A 153 22.66 25.48 5.10
CA LEU A 153 23.69 24.84 5.92
C LEU A 153 25.10 25.32 5.54
N THR A 154 25.37 25.46 4.24
CA THR A 154 26.66 25.96 3.74
C THR A 154 26.85 27.42 4.14
N VAL A 155 25.83 28.26 3.99
CA VAL A 155 25.84 29.67 4.43
C VAL A 155 26.06 29.76 5.94
N ALA A 156 25.35 28.96 6.74
CA ALA A 156 25.51 28.91 8.18
C ALA A 156 26.93 28.48 8.59
N ALA A 157 27.50 27.47 7.93
CA ALA A 157 28.86 27.01 8.18
C ALA A 157 29.91 28.09 7.86
N VAL A 158 29.75 28.83 6.75
CA VAL A 158 30.63 29.95 6.37
C VAL A 158 30.56 31.09 7.39
N LEU A 159 29.35 31.45 7.83
CA LEU A 159 29.16 32.49 8.85
C LEU A 159 29.80 32.08 10.18
N LEU A 160 29.62 30.83 10.60
CA LEU A 160 30.21 30.30 11.83
C LEU A 160 31.75 30.29 11.78
N ALA A 161 32.34 29.82 10.68
CA ALA A 161 33.78 29.84 10.48
C ALA A 161 34.35 31.27 10.47
N SER A 162 33.62 32.21 9.84
CA SER A 162 34.00 33.62 9.80
C SER A 162 33.95 34.27 11.18
N ALA A 163 32.90 33.98 11.96
CA ALA A 163 32.77 34.46 13.32
C ALA A 163 33.91 33.95 14.21
N LEU A 164 34.24 32.65 14.13
CA LEU A 164 35.36 32.04 14.87
C LEU A 164 36.72 32.64 14.50
N ARG A 165 36.93 32.92 13.20
CA ARG A 165 38.14 33.58 12.70
C ARG A 165 38.25 35.03 13.20
N VAL A 166 37.16 35.78 13.19
CA VAL A 166 37.11 37.16 13.69
C VAL A 166 37.32 37.20 15.21
N SER A 167 36.79 36.22 15.95
CA SER A 167 36.94 36.12 17.40
C SER A 167 38.29 35.60 17.87
N SER A 168 39.21 35.28 16.96
CA SER A 168 40.59 34.96 17.31
C SER A 168 41.42 36.25 17.26
N PRO A 169 41.56 37.01 18.37
CA PRO A 169 42.43 38.17 18.39
C PRO A 169 43.85 37.69 18.07
N THR A 170 44.44 38.30 17.04
CA THR A 170 45.87 38.18 16.77
C THR A 170 46.58 38.65 18.04
N SER A 171 47.24 37.75 18.76
CA SER A 171 48.15 38.12 19.83
C SER A 171 49.30 38.87 19.16
N THR A 172 49.17 40.20 19.08
CA THR A 172 50.28 41.11 18.80
C THR A 172 51.32 40.86 19.87
N ASN A 173 52.30 40.06 19.51
CA ASN A 173 53.49 39.77 20.27
C ASN A 173 54.31 41.06 20.30
N THR A 174 54.02 41.94 21.26
CA THR A 174 54.89 43.06 21.59
C THR A 174 56.07 42.49 22.37
N GLN A 175 57.25 42.63 21.77
CA GLN A 175 58.55 42.43 22.40
C GLN A 175 58.68 43.17 23.72
#